data_AF-A0A844MDS8-F1
#
_entry.id   AF-A0A844MDS8-F1
#
_cell.length_a   1.000
_cell.length_b   1.000
_cell.length_c   1.000
_cell.angle_alpha   90.00
_cell.angle_beta   90.00
_cell.angle_gamma   90.00
#
_symmetry.space_group_name_H-M   'P 1'
#
loop_
_entity.id
_entity.type
_entity.pdbx_description
1 polymer ?
#
loop_
_entity_poly.entity_id
_entity_poly.type
_entity_poly.pdbx_seq_one_letter_code
_entity_poly.pdbx_strand_id
1 'polypeptide(L)'
;MAGIPSQLLNRLRQALLQCEQFASDRNLRSVFFNNEPLRPWRSNLPQADSLTSRVDNVIGFLVDKRRSDTQENALVLLLRSLSNLIDEEDERHQQLANLASEVEIALISSTTTTSLSKFFCCLVAIARMKLGRL
;
A
#
# COMPACT_ATOMS: atom_id res chain seq x y z
N MET A 1 0.46 16.27 3.22
CA MET A 1 0.38 14.80 3.06
C MET A 1 -0.75 14.51 2.09
N ALA A 2 -0.50 13.69 1.07
CA ALA A 2 -1.47 13.31 0.04
C ALA A 2 -2.83 12.92 0.65
N GLY A 3 -3.92 13.07 -0.11
CA GLY A 3 -5.32 13.04 0.35
C GLY A 3 -5.85 11.72 0.93
N ILE A 4 -5.02 10.95 1.64
CA ILE A 4 -5.42 9.83 2.48
C ILE A 4 -6.02 10.41 3.78
N PRO A 5 -7.23 9.99 4.17
CA PRO A 5 -7.83 10.41 5.44
C PRO A 5 -6.98 9.94 6.64
N SER A 6 -6.86 10.78 7.66
CA SER A 6 -5.99 10.56 8.83
C SER A 6 -6.31 9.25 9.57
N GLN A 7 -7.58 8.85 9.65
CA GLN A 7 -7.98 7.57 10.24
C GLN A 7 -7.41 6.38 9.46
N LEU A 8 -7.43 6.43 8.13
CA LEU A 8 -6.88 5.38 7.27
C LEU A 8 -5.36 5.33 7.37
N LEU A 9 -4.71 6.50 7.40
CA LEU A 9 -3.27 6.62 7.61
C LEU A 9 -2.83 6.00 8.95
N ASN A 10 -3.60 6.21 10.01
CA ASN A 10 -3.31 5.63 11.32
C ASN A 10 -3.45 4.10 11.33
N ARG A 11 -4.51 3.55 10.72
CA ARG A 11 -4.68 2.09 10.56
C ARG A 11 -3.55 1.48 9.74
N LEU A 12 -3.19 2.12 8.63
CA LEU A 12 -2.07 1.73 7.78
C LEU A 12 -0.76 1.70 8.57
N ARG A 13 -0.45 2.78 9.29
CA ARG A 13 0.74 2.87 10.14
C ARG A 13 0.76 1.72 11.14
N GLN A 14 -0.33 1.49 11.88
CA GLN A 14 -0.39 0.41 12.85
C GLN A 14 -0.14 -0.97 12.23
N ALA A 15 -0.73 -1.25 11.06
CA ALA A 15 -0.49 -2.51 10.35
C ALA A 15 0.99 -2.67 9.97
N LEU A 16 1.61 -1.63 9.42
CA LEU A 16 3.03 -1.66 9.03
C LEU A 16 3.98 -1.75 10.23
N LEU A 17 3.61 -1.21 11.39
CA LEU A 17 4.40 -1.37 12.63
C LEU A 17 4.43 -2.84 13.12
N GLN A 18 3.42 -3.64 12.78
CA GLN A 18 3.37 -5.08 13.11
C GLN A 18 4.16 -5.93 12.10
N CYS A 19 4.57 -5.37 10.97
CA CYS A 19 5.32 -6.07 9.94
C CYS A 19 6.82 -6.12 10.29
N GLU A 20 7.34 -7.32 10.52
CA GLU A 20 8.76 -7.58 10.81
C GLU A 20 9.72 -7.15 9.68
N GLN A 21 9.19 -6.94 8.47
CA GLN A 21 9.95 -6.42 7.33
C GLN A 21 10.44 -4.98 7.58
N PHE A 22 9.78 -4.22 8.46
CA PHE A 22 10.20 -2.87 8.86
C PHE A 22 11.17 -2.86 10.03
N ALA A 23 11.54 -4.02 10.60
CA ALA A 23 12.47 -4.09 11.73
C ALA A 23 13.87 -3.54 11.38
N SER A 24 14.33 -3.71 10.14
CA SER A 24 15.60 -3.15 9.65
C SER A 24 15.50 -2.58 8.24
N ASP A 25 16.34 -1.59 7.91
CA ASP A 25 16.42 -1.05 6.54
C ASP A 25 16.83 -2.13 5.54
N ARG A 26 17.62 -3.12 5.98
CA ARG A 26 18.04 -4.26 5.16
C ARG A 26 16.84 -5.14 4.81
N ASN A 27 16.01 -5.50 5.78
CA ASN A 27 14.81 -6.32 5.55
C ASN A 27 13.85 -5.61 4.61
N LEU A 28 13.62 -4.32 4.85
CA LEU A 28 12.77 -3.51 3.99
C LEU A 28 13.31 -3.49 2.55
N ARG A 29 14.60 -3.23 2.36
CA ARG A 29 15.22 -3.26 1.03
C ARG A 29 15.07 -4.62 0.36
N SER A 30 15.17 -5.73 1.09
CA SER A 30 14.96 -7.08 0.56
C SER A 30 13.53 -7.28 0.04
N VAL A 31 12.51 -6.76 0.71
CA VAL A 31 11.13 -6.80 0.19
C VAL A 31 11.04 -6.09 -1.17
N PHE A 32 11.65 -4.90 -1.30
CA PHE A 32 11.67 -4.16 -2.56
C PHE A 32 12.52 -4.84 -3.64
N PHE A 33 13.45 -5.72 -3.27
CA PHE A 33 14.21 -6.53 -4.23
C PHE A 33 13.37 -7.63 -4.84
N ASN A 34 12.71 -8.38 -3.95
CA ASN A 34 11.97 -9.59 -4.29
C ASN A 34 10.68 -9.26 -5.06
N ASN A 35 10.18 -8.03 -4.89
CA ASN A 35 8.99 -7.54 -5.58
C ASN A 35 9.38 -6.68 -6.77
N GLU A 36 9.32 -7.26 -7.97
CA GLU A 36 9.66 -6.58 -9.23
C GLU A 36 9.01 -5.19 -9.38
N PRO A 37 7.71 -4.99 -9.09
CA PRO A 37 7.06 -3.68 -9.22
C PRO A 37 7.66 -2.57 -8.35
N LEU A 38 8.31 -2.94 -7.23
CA LEU A 38 8.83 -2.00 -6.24
C LEU A 38 10.32 -1.69 -6.42
N ARG A 39 11.03 -2.47 -7.25
CA ARG A 39 12.47 -2.32 -7.49
C ARG A 39 12.91 -0.89 -7.83
N PRO A 40 12.17 -0.09 -8.63
CA PRO A 40 12.58 1.28 -8.97
C PRO A 40 12.77 2.20 -7.77
N TRP A 41 12.05 1.98 -6.67
CA TRP A 41 12.09 2.83 -5.48
C TRP A 41 13.08 2.36 -4.42
N ARG A 42 13.62 1.15 -4.54
CA ARG A 42 14.53 0.53 -3.57
C ARG A 42 15.72 1.43 -3.19
N SER A 43 16.34 2.06 -4.18
CA SER A 43 17.56 2.86 -3.99
C SER A 43 17.29 4.20 -3.31
N ASN A 44 16.05 4.69 -3.38
CA ASN A 44 15.64 6.00 -2.86
C ASN A 44 14.89 5.89 -1.53
N LEU A 45 14.88 4.71 -0.91
CA LEU A 45 14.20 4.52 0.37
C LEU A 45 14.88 5.34 1.47
N PRO A 46 14.12 6.13 2.24
CA PRO A 46 14.66 6.87 3.37
C PRO A 46 15.13 5.89 4.45
N GLN A 47 16.30 6.16 5.00
CA GLN A 47 16.82 5.46 6.17
C GLN A 47 16.32 6.17 7.43
N ALA A 48 16.02 5.41 8.46
CA ALA A 48 15.58 5.97 9.74
C ALA A 48 16.07 5.11 10.90
N ASP A 49 16.38 5.78 12.01
CA ASP A 49 16.96 5.15 13.20
C ASP A 49 15.91 4.49 14.11
N SER A 50 14.63 4.79 13.89
CA SER A 50 13.51 4.20 14.65
C SER A 50 12.51 3.52 13.72
N LEU A 51 11.87 2.46 14.22
CA LEU A 51 10.86 1.71 13.47
C LEU A 51 9.68 2.61 13.08
N THR A 52 9.18 3.44 13.99
CA THR A 52 8.09 4.39 13.72
C THR A 52 8.49 5.42 12.67
N SER A 53 9.67 6.05 12.80
CA SER A 53 10.16 7.00 11.81
C SER A 53 10.38 6.35 10.45
N ARG A 54 10.83 5.09 10.41
CA ARG A 54 11.01 4.34 9.17
C ARG A 54 9.67 4.14 8.47
N VAL A 55 8.64 3.66 9.20
CA VAL A 55 7.29 3.49 8.64
C VAL A 55 6.76 4.82 8.11
N ASP A 56 6.87 5.89 8.88
CA ASP A 56 6.36 7.22 8.51
C ASP A 56 7.04 7.78 7.27
N ASN A 57 8.37 7.69 7.23
CA ASN A 57 9.16 8.17 6.10
C ASN A 57 8.87 7.34 4.84
N VAL A 58 8.70 6.03 4.97
CA VAL A 58 8.36 5.15 3.84
C VAL A 58 6.96 5.45 3.32
N ILE A 59 5.95 5.60 4.19
CA ILE A 59 4.59 5.98 3.77
C ILE A 59 4.63 7.33 3.06
N GLY A 60 5.24 8.34 3.68
CA GLY A 60 5.36 9.69 3.11
C GLY A 60 6.15 9.72 1.80
N PHE A 61 7.15 8.86 1.65
CA PHE A 61 7.92 8.76 0.41
C PHE A 61 7.12 8.09 -0.71
N LEU A 62 6.42 7.00 -0.43
CA LEU A 62 5.74 6.19 -1.45
C LEU A 62 4.37 6.71 -1.86
N VAL A 63 3.69 7.46 -0.98
CA VAL A 63 2.33 7.95 -1.27
C VAL A 63 2.27 8.81 -2.53
N ASP A 64 3.33 9.57 -2.81
CA ASP A 64 3.45 10.43 -3.98
C ASP A 64 4.13 9.73 -5.18
N LYS A 65 4.45 8.45 -5.06
CA LYS A 65 5.13 7.68 -6.11
C LYS A 65 4.14 6.78 -6.83
N ARG A 66 4.17 6.85 -8.16
CA ARG A 66 3.39 5.99 -9.05
C ARG A 66 4.28 5.41 -10.11
N ARG A 67 3.95 4.19 -10.54
CA ARG A 67 4.54 3.57 -11.73
C ARG A 67 4.22 4.41 -12.95
N SER A 68 5.20 4.65 -13.82
CA SER A 68 4.96 5.43 -15.05
C SER A 68 4.14 4.65 -16.08
N ASP A 69 4.29 3.32 -16.10
CA ASP A 69 3.65 2.40 -17.03
C ASP A 69 2.22 2.03 -16.63
N THR A 70 2.00 1.57 -15.39
CA THR A 70 0.66 1.14 -14.93
C THR A 70 -0.11 2.21 -14.17
N GLN A 71 0.54 3.35 -13.84
CA GLN A 71 0.00 4.39 -12.96
C GLN A 71 -0.38 3.91 -11.55
N GLU A 72 -0.01 2.68 -11.19
CA GLU A 72 -0.26 2.12 -9.85
C GLU A 72 0.58 2.83 -8.79
N ASN A 73 -0.02 3.05 -7.63
CA ASN A 73 0.66 3.71 -6.53
C ASN A 73 1.64 2.75 -5.82
N ALA A 74 2.85 3.24 -5.56
CA ALA A 74 3.91 2.43 -4.95
C ALA A 74 3.55 1.95 -3.53
N LEU A 75 2.77 2.74 -2.76
CA LEU A 75 2.30 2.35 -1.43
C LEU A 75 1.32 1.18 -1.50
N VAL A 76 0.41 1.19 -2.49
CA VAL A 76 -0.55 0.10 -2.71
C VAL A 76 0.18 -1.17 -3.12
N LEU A 77 1.17 -1.05 -4.02
CA LEU A 77 2.03 -2.17 -4.41
C LEU A 77 2.77 -2.77 -3.20
N LEU A 78 3.30 -1.92 -2.31
CA LEU A 78 3.96 -2.38 -1.09
C LEU A 78 3.00 -3.18 -0.20
N LEU A 79 1.78 -2.70 0.02
CA LEU A 79 0.80 -3.40 0.86
C LEU A 79 0.39 -4.75 0.27
N ARG A 80 0.15 -4.82 -1.04
CA ARG A 80 -0.13 -6.08 -1.74
C ARG A 80 1.07 -7.04 -1.64
N SER A 81 2.28 -6.54 -1.83
CA SER A 81 3.51 -7.33 -1.66
C SER A 81 3.67 -7.87 -0.24
N LEU A 82 3.38 -7.08 0.79
CA LEU A 82 3.42 -7.54 2.18
C LEU A 82 2.34 -8.58 2.46
N SER A 83 1.11 -8.39 1.93
CA SER A 83 0.04 -9.39 2.01
C SER A 83 0.48 -10.72 1.40
N ASN A 84 1.12 -10.69 0.23
CA ASN A 84 1.59 -11.91 -0.45
C ASN A 84 2.74 -12.63 0.28
N LEU A 85 3.40 -11.97 1.24
CA LEU A 85 4.41 -12.62 2.09
C LEU A 85 3.78 -13.32 3.29
N ILE A 86 2.52 -13.04 3.59
CA ILE A 86 1.75 -13.63 4.68
C ILE A 86 0.84 -14.70 4.09
N ASP A 87 0.69 -15.81 4.83
CA ASP A 87 -0.21 -16.90 4.45
C ASP A 87 -1.65 -16.38 4.26
N GLU A 88 -2.36 -16.91 3.26
CA GLU A 88 -3.74 -16.55 2.95
C GLU A 88 -4.70 -16.90 4.10
N GLU A 89 -4.34 -17.88 4.93
CA GLU A 89 -5.11 -18.28 6.12
C GLU A 89 -4.95 -17.30 7.30
N ASP A 90 -3.95 -16.42 7.26
CA ASP A 90 -3.69 -15.46 8.34
C ASP A 90 -4.57 -14.21 8.16
N GLU A 91 -5.26 -13.79 9.22
CA GLU A 91 -6.13 -12.61 9.23
C GLU A 91 -5.40 -11.33 8.78
N ARG A 92 -4.08 -11.26 9.01
CA ARG A 92 -3.24 -10.12 8.60
C ARG A 92 -3.13 -9.99 7.08
N HIS A 93 -3.21 -11.11 6.34
CA HIS A 93 -3.24 -11.09 4.88
C HIS A 93 -4.45 -10.29 4.42
N GLN A 94 -5.65 -10.70 4.83
CA GLN A 94 -6.88 -10.04 4.43
C GLN A 94 -6.93 -8.58 4.91
N GLN A 95 -6.40 -8.30 6.10
CA GLN A 95 -6.31 -6.93 6.62
C GLN A 95 -5.43 -6.03 5.75
N LEU A 96 -4.24 -6.50 5.33
CA LEU A 96 -3.34 -5.72 4.47
C LEU A 96 -3.92 -5.53 3.07
N ALA A 97 -4.54 -6.58 2.51
CA ALA A 97 -5.23 -6.49 1.23
C ALA A 97 -6.36 -5.46 1.25
N ASN A 98 -7.20 -5.48 2.31
CA ASN A 98 -8.26 -4.50 2.50
C ASN A 98 -7.71 -3.07 2.62
N LEU A 99 -6.66 -2.88 3.42
CA LEU A 99 -6.01 -1.58 3.56
C LEU A 99 -5.41 -1.09 2.24
N ALA A 100 -4.85 -1.97 1.42
CA ALA A 100 -4.34 -1.63 0.09
C ALA A 100 -5.45 -1.07 -0.81
N SER A 101 -6.62 -1.72 -0.83
CA SER A 101 -7.79 -1.25 -1.58
C SER A 101 -8.36 0.06 -1.04
N GLU A 102 -8.49 0.21 0.28
CA GLU A 102 -8.95 1.46 0.90
C GLU A 102 -8.03 2.64 0.55
N VAL A 103 -6.71 2.43 0.61
CA VAL A 103 -5.70 3.45 0.28
C VAL A 103 -5.75 3.80 -1.20
N GLU A 104 -5.87 2.82 -2.08
CA GLU A 104 -6.00 3.04 -3.52
C GLU A 104 -7.23 3.89 -3.85
N ILE A 105 -8.39 3.57 -3.27
CA ILE A 105 -9.63 4.32 -3.44
C ILE A 105 -9.48 5.76 -2.94
N ALA A 106 -8.86 5.96 -1.77
CA ALA A 106 -8.61 7.29 -1.22
C ALA A 106 -7.69 8.11 -2.14
N LEU A 107 -6.64 7.50 -2.67
CA LEU A 107 -5.70 8.15 -3.59
C LEU A 107 -6.35 8.54 -4.92
N ILE A 108 -7.18 7.67 -5.50
CA ILE A 108 -7.96 7.98 -6.72
C ILE A 108 -8.95 9.11 -6.46
N SER A 109 -9.67 9.06 -5.34
CA SER A 109 -10.64 10.07 -4.93
C SER A 109 -9.98 11.44 -4.72
N SER A 110 -8.77 11.46 -4.15
CA SER A 110 -8.00 12.69 -3.96
C SER A 110 -7.47 13.29 -5.27
N THR A 111 -7.19 12.48 -6.30
CA THR A 111 -6.81 12.98 -7.64
C THR A 111 -7.98 13.46 -8.49
N THR A 112 -9.19 12.98 -8.19
CA THR A 112 -10.42 13.34 -8.91
C THR A 112 -11.14 14.53 -8.31
N THR A 113 -10.65 15.12 -7.21
CA THR A 113 -11.25 16.34 -6.65
C THR A 113 -10.99 17.60 -7.49
N THR A 114 -10.10 17.53 -8.50
CA THR A 114 -10.02 18.54 -9.58
C THR A 114 -10.90 18.21 -10.79
N SER A 115 -11.47 16.99 -10.87
CA SER A 115 -12.35 16.59 -11.98
C SER A 115 -13.43 15.59 -11.54
N LEU A 116 -14.51 16.16 -10.98
CA LEU A 116 -15.91 15.72 -11.08
C LEU A 116 -16.28 14.29 -10.60
N SER A 117 -16.60 14.20 -9.31
CA SER A 117 -17.94 13.83 -8.78
C SER A 117 -18.72 12.58 -9.26
N LYS A 118 -18.18 11.58 -9.98
CA LYS A 118 -19.05 10.52 -10.56
C LYS A 118 -18.64 9.04 -10.54
N PHE A 119 -17.56 8.60 -9.89
CA PHE A 119 -17.13 7.18 -9.98
C PHE A 119 -17.21 6.35 -8.69
N PHE A 120 -18.12 6.67 -7.78
CA PHE A 120 -18.20 6.02 -6.45
C PHE A 120 -18.83 4.62 -6.41
N CYS A 121 -19.04 3.90 -7.52
CA CYS A 121 -19.81 2.63 -7.47
C CYS A 121 -19.27 1.42 -8.25
N CYS A 122 -18.24 1.53 -9.11
CA CYS A 122 -17.93 0.43 -10.03
C CYS A 122 -16.88 -0.60 -9.55
N LEU A 123 -15.90 -0.24 -8.69
CA LEU A 123 -14.76 -1.13 -8.47
C LEU A 123 -15.00 -2.26 -7.46
N VAL A 124 -15.92 -2.09 -6.50
CA VAL A 124 -16.25 -3.14 -5.51
C VAL A 124 -17.00 -4.32 -6.18
N ALA A 125 -17.55 -4.13 -7.39
CA ALA A 125 -18.26 -5.18 -8.12
C ALA A 125 -17.33 -6.23 -8.76
N ILE A 126 -16.06 -5.89 -9.08
CA ILE A 126 -15.18 -6.81 -9.83
C ILE A 126 -14.54 -7.87 -8.90
N ALA A 127 -14.28 -7.54 -7.63
CA ALA A 127 -13.70 -8.49 -6.68
C ALA A 127 -14.71 -9.56 -6.20
N ARG A 128 -16.02 -9.33 -6.34
CA ARG A 128 -17.05 -10.25 -5.87
C ARG A 128 -17.54 -11.27 -6.90
N MET A 129 -16.97 -11.27 -8.11
CA MET A 129 -17.42 -12.12 -9.23
C MET A 129 -16.57 -13.38 -9.47
N LYS A 130 -15.50 -13.62 -8.68
CA LYS A 130 -14.60 -14.75 -8.88
C LYS A 130 -14.75 -15.92 -7.88
N LEU A 131 -15.71 -15.85 -6.96
CA LEU A 131 -16.08 -16.94 -6.04
C LEU A 131 -17.55 -17.38 -6.25
N GLY A 132 -17.85 -17.90 -7.44
CA GLY A 132 -19.21 -18.34 -7.77
C GLY A 132 -19.25 -19.23 -9.00
N ARG A 133 -18.38 -20.22 -9.08
CA ARG A 133 -18.53 -21.37 -9.98
C ARG A 133 -18.13 -22.64 -9.25
N LEU A 134 -19.12 -23.22 -8.58
CA LEU A 134 -19.32 -24.66 -8.43
C LEU A 134 -20.82 -24.91 -8.62
#